data_AF-A0A951QEJ4-F1
#
_entry.id   AF-A0A951QEJ4-F1
#
_cell.length_a   1.000
_cell.length_b   1.000
_cell.length_c   1.000
_cell.angle_alpha   90.00
_cell.angle_beta   90.00
_cell.angle_gamma   90.00
#
_symmetry.space_group_name_H-M   'P 1'
#
loop_
_entity.id
_entity.type
_entity.pdbx_description
1 polymer ?
#
loop_
_entity_poly.entity_id
_entity_poly.type
_entity_poly.pdbx_seq_one_letter_code
_entity_poly.pdbx_strand_id
1 'polypeptide(L)'
;MSSSKWLEQQLNETYLPLIATWQDNQAGRRKAKKLLKDLRSDWTKRELITIAQQKNCMAQVRRAIKDEFGEDHFSLDYIKFSTDEYTDLNSAAQARVSDRNENVQYLKDPEVITAKAVRLLESKEWAEIAAGLSVLTGTRVAELVSTAHFEPTAVFA
;
A
#
# COMPACT_ATOMS: atom_id res chain seq x y z
N MET A 1 9.56 -10.37 2.53
CA MET A 1 10.49 -9.41 3.15
C MET A 1 10.17 -8.02 2.59
N SER A 2 9.64 -7.12 3.41
CA SER A 2 9.14 -5.79 2.99
C SER A 2 10.27 -4.92 2.42
N SER A 3 10.01 -4.21 1.31
CA SER A 3 10.98 -3.41 0.53
C SER A 3 11.45 -2.13 1.25
N SER A 4 11.37 -2.07 2.57
CA SER A 4 11.52 -0.82 3.32
C SER A 4 12.17 -0.96 4.70
N LYS A 5 12.84 -2.09 5.01
CA LYS A 5 13.57 -2.24 6.28
C LYS A 5 14.50 -1.06 6.57
N TRP A 6 15.12 -0.51 5.54
CA TRP A 6 15.99 0.66 5.68
C TRP A 6 15.22 1.93 6.12
N LEU A 7 13.99 2.11 5.64
CA LEU A 7 13.16 3.28 5.96
C LEU A 7 12.58 3.13 7.35
N GLU A 8 12.13 1.92 7.68
CA GLU A 8 11.70 1.56 9.03
C GLU A 8 12.80 1.80 10.06
N GLN A 9 14.03 1.35 9.77
CA GLN A 9 15.19 1.61 10.62
C GLN A 9 15.45 3.13 10.78
N GLN A 10 15.48 3.88 9.67
CA GLN A 10 15.68 5.34 9.71
C GLN A 10 14.56 6.08 10.45
N LEU A 11 13.31 5.62 10.33
CA LEU A 11 12.18 6.17 11.05
C LEU A 11 12.38 6.00 12.56
N ASN A 12 12.70 4.80 13.00
CA ASN A 12 12.84 4.47 14.42
C ASN A 12 14.09 5.09 15.05
N GLU A 13 15.22 5.10 14.35
CA GLU A 13 16.50 5.55 14.90
C GLU A 13 16.68 7.08 14.82
N THR A 14 16.10 7.72 13.79
CA THR A 14 16.40 9.13 13.48
C THR A 14 15.17 10.01 13.53
N TYR A 15 14.14 9.68 12.74
CA TYR A 15 13.07 10.65 12.46
C TYR A 15 12.02 10.73 13.57
N LEU A 16 11.54 9.60 14.11
CA LEU A 16 10.53 9.62 15.18
C LEU A 16 11.08 10.28 16.45
N PRO A 17 12.30 9.95 16.96
CA PRO A 17 12.87 10.65 18.10
C PRO A 17 13.00 12.16 17.86
N LEU A 18 13.37 12.57 16.64
CA LEU A 18 13.46 13.98 16.29
C LEU A 18 12.09 14.66 16.34
N ILE A 19 11.06 14.04 15.76
CA ILE A 19 9.68 14.57 15.71
C ILE A 19 9.09 14.71 17.12
N ALA A 20 9.37 13.76 18.02
CA ALA A 20 8.90 13.77 19.41
C ALA A 20 9.30 15.06 20.17
N THR A 21 10.40 15.71 19.77
CA THR A 21 10.87 16.95 20.39
C THR A 21 10.17 18.21 19.89
N TRP A 22 9.29 18.10 18.89
CA TRP A 22 8.68 19.26 18.25
C TRP A 22 7.37 19.66 18.91
N GLN A 23 7.08 20.95 18.85
CA GLN A 23 5.85 21.54 19.34
C GLN A 23 5.08 22.18 18.18
N ASP A 24 3.76 22.25 18.27
CA ASP A 24 2.93 22.96 17.28
C ASP A 24 3.08 24.49 17.43
N ASN A 25 4.20 24.99 16.92
CA ASN A 25 4.49 26.40 16.79
C ASN A 25 5.21 26.65 15.47
N GLN A 26 5.48 27.92 15.14
CA GLN A 26 6.10 28.28 13.86
C GLN A 26 7.44 27.56 13.63
N ALA A 27 8.24 27.34 14.68
CA ALA A 27 9.51 26.62 14.58
C ALA A 27 9.28 25.13 14.28
N GLY A 28 8.36 24.45 14.99
CA GLY A 28 7.99 23.06 14.71
C GLY A 28 7.46 22.86 13.29
N ARG A 29 6.61 23.77 12.82
CA ARG A 29 6.08 23.76 11.44
C ARG A 29 7.18 23.90 10.39
N ARG A 30 8.17 24.76 10.64
CA ARG A 30 9.36 24.88 9.77
C ARG A 30 10.19 23.60 9.79
N LYS A 31 10.38 22.97 10.95
CA LYS A 31 11.08 21.68 11.08
C LYS A 31 10.37 20.57 10.30
N ALA A 32 9.04 20.46 10.39
CA ALA A 32 8.26 19.47 9.65
C ALA A 32 8.37 19.65 8.12
N LYS A 33 8.30 20.88 7.63
CA LYS A 33 8.53 21.19 6.20
C LYS A 33 9.95 20.84 5.75
N LYS A 34 10.95 21.14 6.59
CA LYS A 34 12.35 20.79 6.31
C LYS A 34 12.51 19.28 6.24
N LEU A 35 11.96 18.54 7.20
CA LEU A 35 12.01 17.08 7.21
C LEU A 35 11.38 16.48 5.95
N LEU A 36 10.24 16.99 5.48
CA LEU A 36 9.66 16.53 4.21
C LEU A 36 10.67 16.66 3.06
N LYS A 37 11.38 17.79 2.97
CA LYS A 37 12.41 18.01 1.93
C LYS A 37 13.57 17.03 2.10
N ASP A 38 14.03 16.81 3.32
CA ASP A 38 15.15 15.92 3.63
C ASP A 38 14.79 14.46 3.30
N LEU A 39 13.60 13.99 3.71
CA LEU A 39 13.05 12.68 3.37
C LEU A 39 13.04 12.46 1.85
N ARG A 40 12.48 13.42 1.10
CA ARG A 40 12.42 13.31 -0.36
C ARG A 40 13.79 13.34 -1.01
N SER A 41 14.73 14.12 -0.47
CA SER A 41 16.12 14.09 -0.93
C SER A 41 16.75 12.72 -0.73
N ASP A 42 16.54 12.10 0.44
CA ASP A 42 17.07 10.78 0.74
C ASP A 42 16.43 9.67 -0.11
N TRP A 43 15.15 9.80 -0.45
CA TRP A 43 14.48 8.91 -1.39
C TRP A 43 15.06 9.04 -2.80
N THR A 44 15.28 10.27 -3.27
CA THR A 44 15.92 10.50 -4.58
C THR A 44 17.34 9.96 -4.64
N LYS A 45 18.14 10.08 -3.56
CA LYS A 45 19.47 9.45 -3.48
C LYS A 45 19.43 7.92 -3.59
N ARG A 46 18.28 7.32 -3.27
CA ARG A 46 18.00 5.89 -3.43
C ARG A 46 17.27 5.56 -4.73
N GLU A 47 17.35 6.46 -5.71
CA GLU A 47 16.78 6.31 -7.06
C GLU A 47 15.25 6.24 -7.10
N LEU A 48 14.57 6.64 -6.02
CA LEU A 48 13.12 6.82 -5.97
C LEU A 48 12.78 8.24 -6.45
N ILE A 49 12.85 8.45 -7.76
CA ILE A 49 12.79 9.79 -8.37
C ILE A 49 11.34 10.25 -8.56
N THR A 50 10.45 9.33 -8.93
CA THR A 50 9.05 9.67 -9.26
C THR A 50 8.16 9.72 -8.02
N ILE A 51 7.11 10.54 -8.08
CA ILE A 51 6.10 10.60 -7.01
C ILE A 51 5.45 9.22 -6.78
N ALA A 52 5.22 8.45 -7.85
CA ALA A 52 4.67 7.10 -7.77
C ALA A 52 5.56 6.16 -6.95
N GLN A 53 6.89 6.21 -7.14
CA GLN A 53 7.85 5.44 -6.36
C GLN A 53 7.89 5.90 -4.90
N GLN A 54 7.83 7.22 -4.65
CA GLN A 54 7.87 7.82 -3.32
C GLN A 54 6.56 7.61 -2.53
N LYS A 55 5.45 7.27 -3.19
CA LYS A 55 4.12 7.14 -2.57
C LYS A 55 4.12 6.19 -1.38
N ASN A 56 4.74 5.02 -1.53
CA ASN A 56 4.77 4.01 -0.48
C ASN A 56 5.66 4.44 0.69
N CYS A 57 6.78 5.12 0.42
CA CYS A 57 7.63 5.70 1.46
C CYS A 57 6.87 6.76 2.26
N MET A 58 6.15 7.68 1.58
CA MET A 58 5.32 8.67 2.26
C MET A 58 4.23 8.04 3.13
N ALA A 59 3.55 7.01 2.62
CA ALA A 59 2.54 6.29 3.37
C ALA A 59 3.14 5.65 4.65
N GLN A 60 4.31 5.03 4.54
CA GLN A 60 5.00 4.44 5.70
C GLN A 60 5.44 5.48 6.72
N VAL A 61 6.04 6.60 6.28
CA VAL A 61 6.43 7.69 7.20
C VAL A 61 5.21 8.23 7.94
N ARG A 62 4.13 8.55 7.21
CA ARG A 62 2.90 9.07 7.82
C ARG A 62 2.27 8.06 8.78
N ARG A 63 2.29 6.77 8.41
CA ARG A 63 1.75 5.71 9.28
C ARG A 63 2.55 5.60 10.57
N ALA A 64 3.88 5.60 10.49
CA ALA A 64 4.75 5.58 11.67
C ALA A 64 4.52 6.78 12.60
N ILE A 65 4.32 7.99 12.04
CA ILE A 65 3.99 9.18 12.83
C ILE A 65 2.64 9.02 13.54
N LYS A 66 1.63 8.48 12.84
CA LYS A 66 0.30 8.24 13.42
C LYS A 66 0.33 7.20 14.53
N ASP A 67 1.05 6.11 14.31
CA ASP A 67 1.17 5.02 15.28
C ASP A 67 1.90 5.49 16.55
N GLU A 68 2.90 6.37 16.44
CA GLU A 68 3.68 6.85 17.58
C GLU A 68 3.04 8.05 18.31
N PHE A 69 2.49 9.02 17.56
CA PHE A 69 2.07 10.31 18.13
C PHE A 69 0.56 10.61 18.01
N GLY A 70 -0.20 9.70 17.39
CA GLY A 70 -1.64 9.85 17.16
C GLY A 70 -2.00 10.42 15.78
N GLU A 71 -3.27 10.23 15.41
CA GLU A 71 -3.82 10.57 14.10
C GLU A 71 -3.81 12.08 13.78
N ASP A 72 -3.86 12.93 14.81
CA ASP A 72 -4.00 14.39 14.70
C ASP A 72 -2.69 15.15 14.96
N HIS A 73 -1.54 14.45 14.97
CA HIS A 73 -0.26 15.11 15.22
C HIS A 73 0.07 16.17 14.16
N PHE A 74 0.34 17.41 14.59
CA PHE A 74 0.47 18.60 13.71
C PHE A 74 1.46 18.44 12.55
N SER A 75 2.49 17.60 12.71
CA SER A 75 3.49 17.36 11.65
C SER A 75 2.88 16.73 10.40
N LEU A 76 1.75 16.01 10.53
CA LEU A 76 1.02 15.38 9.42
C LEU A 76 0.42 16.40 8.46
N ASP A 77 0.23 17.65 8.86
CA ASP A 77 -0.20 18.71 7.94
C ASP A 77 0.89 19.15 6.98
N TYR A 78 2.15 18.89 7.33
CA TYR A 78 3.32 19.33 6.57
C TYR A 78 4.06 18.18 5.90
N ILE A 79 4.02 16.97 6.47
CA ILE A 79 4.67 15.78 5.92
C ILE A 79 3.67 15.04 5.04
N LYS A 80 3.35 15.64 3.89
CA LYS A 80 2.44 15.09 2.86
C LYS A 80 2.87 15.54 1.47
N PHE A 81 2.36 14.88 0.45
CA PHE A 81 2.43 15.42 -0.91
C PHE A 81 1.58 16.69 -1.03
N SER A 82 1.92 17.55 -1.98
CA SER A 82 1.06 18.68 -2.31
C SER A 82 -0.27 18.21 -2.92
N THR A 83 -1.25 19.10 -2.95
CA THR A 83 -2.53 18.84 -3.62
C THR A 83 -2.34 18.49 -5.10
N ASP A 84 -1.45 19.20 -5.79
CA ASP A 84 -1.14 18.94 -7.21
C ASP A 84 -0.52 17.55 -7.39
N GLU A 85 0.42 17.17 -6.53
CA GLU A 85 1.04 15.85 -6.58
C GLU A 85 0.05 14.71 -6.30
N TYR A 86 -0.90 14.91 -5.37
CA TYR A 86 -2.01 13.97 -5.17
C TYR A 86 -2.93 13.90 -6.38
N THR A 87 -3.18 15.04 -7.04
CA THR A 87 -4.01 15.13 -8.23
C THR A 87 -3.38 14.37 -9.39
N ASP A 88 -2.07 14.51 -9.59
CA ASP A 88 -1.31 13.77 -10.60
C ASP A 88 -1.35 12.25 -10.34
N LEU A 89 -1.12 11.83 -9.08
CA LEU A 89 -1.18 10.42 -8.69
C LEU A 89 -2.56 9.80 -8.95
N ASN A 90 -3.62 10.52 -8.61
CA ASN A 90 -4.99 10.06 -8.77
C ASN A 90 -5.41 10.06 -10.25
N SER A 91 -5.03 11.09 -11.00
CA SER A 91 -5.30 11.18 -12.44
C SER A 91 -4.66 10.03 -13.21
N ALA A 92 -3.40 9.69 -12.89
CA ALA A 92 -2.73 8.54 -13.49
C ALA A 92 -3.40 7.20 -13.12
N ALA A 93 -3.93 7.07 -11.91
CA ALA A 93 -4.68 5.89 -11.51
C ALA A 93 -6.02 5.79 -12.26
N GLN A 94 -6.73 6.90 -12.39
CA GLN A 94 -7.99 6.98 -13.12
C GLN A 94 -7.82 6.66 -14.60
N ALA A 95 -6.76 7.19 -15.24
CA ALA A 95 -6.45 6.90 -16.63
C ALA A 95 -6.25 5.40 -16.88
N ARG A 96 -5.51 4.69 -15.99
CA ARG A 96 -5.33 3.23 -16.09
C ARG A 96 -6.64 2.45 -15.92
N VAL A 97 -7.59 2.97 -15.15
CA VAL A 97 -8.90 2.36 -14.99
C VAL A 97 -9.76 2.60 -16.24
N SER A 98 -9.75 3.82 -16.78
CA SER A 98 -10.44 4.16 -18.04
C SER A 98 -9.94 3.28 -19.17
N ASP A 99 -8.62 3.20 -19.35
CA ASP A 99 -7.98 2.37 -20.37
C ASP A 99 -8.39 0.90 -20.25
N ARG A 100 -8.41 0.34 -19.03
CA ARG A 100 -8.86 -1.04 -18.80
C ARG A 100 -10.33 -1.26 -19.14
N ASN A 101 -11.17 -0.27 -18.88
CA ASN A 101 -12.60 -0.33 -19.15
C ASN A 101 -12.90 -0.18 -20.65
N GLU A 102 -12.10 0.60 -21.37
CA GLU A 102 -12.20 0.76 -22.82
C GLU A 102 -11.59 -0.43 -23.57
N ASN A 103 -10.49 -0.99 -23.06
CA ASN A 103 -9.75 -2.10 -23.62
C ASN A 103 -9.96 -3.41 -22.83
N VAL A 104 -11.23 -3.80 -22.68
CA VAL A 104 -11.60 -5.03 -21.97
C VAL A 104 -10.94 -6.24 -22.62
N GLN A 105 -10.13 -6.96 -21.83
CA GLN A 105 -9.53 -8.20 -22.27
C GLN A 105 -10.47 -9.37 -21.98
N TYR A 106 -10.97 -9.99 -23.04
CA TYR A 106 -11.78 -11.19 -22.94
C TYR A 106 -10.91 -12.42 -22.68
N LEU A 107 -11.31 -13.21 -21.68
CA LEU A 107 -10.74 -14.54 -21.47
C LEU A 107 -11.31 -15.47 -22.54
N LYS A 108 -10.44 -16.09 -23.36
CA LYS A 108 -10.85 -16.97 -24.45
C LYS A 108 -11.58 -18.22 -23.96
N ASP A 109 -11.16 -18.75 -22.82
CA ASP A 109 -11.69 -19.98 -22.24
C ASP A 109 -11.72 -19.86 -20.70
N PRO A 110 -12.77 -19.22 -20.14
CA PRO A 110 -12.89 -19.05 -18.70
C PRO A 110 -13.17 -20.38 -17.96
N GLU A 111 -13.71 -21.38 -18.65
CA GLU A 111 -14.00 -22.69 -18.08
C GLU A 111 -12.71 -23.43 -17.74
N VAL A 112 -11.69 -23.34 -18.58
CA VAL A 112 -10.36 -23.93 -18.29
C VAL A 112 -9.74 -23.34 -17.03
N ILE A 113 -9.93 -22.04 -16.78
CA ILE A 113 -9.43 -21.39 -15.56
C ILE A 113 -10.16 -21.95 -14.33
N THR A 114 -11.49 -22.07 -14.42
CA THR A 114 -12.31 -22.63 -13.34
C THR A 114 -11.94 -24.09 -13.07
N ALA A 115 -11.83 -24.92 -14.11
CA ALA A 115 -11.42 -26.31 -14.00
C ALA A 115 -10.02 -26.46 -13.39
N LYS A 116 -9.08 -25.57 -13.74
CA LYS A 116 -7.75 -25.54 -13.12
C LYS A 116 -7.84 -25.18 -11.63
N ALA A 117 -8.67 -24.20 -11.26
CA ALA A 117 -8.87 -23.82 -9.87
C ALA A 117 -9.44 -24.97 -9.02
N VAL A 118 -10.40 -25.74 -9.56
CA VAL A 118 -10.91 -26.96 -8.89
C VAL A 118 -9.78 -27.97 -8.65
N ARG A 119 -8.95 -28.25 -9.66
CA ARG A 119 -7.82 -29.18 -9.51
C ARG A 119 -6.81 -28.73 -8.46
N LEU A 120 -6.59 -27.42 -8.30
CA LEU A 120 -5.66 -26.89 -7.30
C LEU A 120 -6.14 -27.15 -5.85
N LEU A 121 -7.45 -27.35 -5.63
CA LEU A 121 -7.98 -27.70 -4.31
C LEU A 121 -7.56 -29.12 -3.87
N GLU A 122 -7.19 -29.99 -4.80
CA GLU A 122 -6.73 -31.35 -4.53
C GLU A 122 -5.22 -31.41 -4.21
N SER A 123 -4.52 -30.28 -4.30
CA SER A 123 -3.09 -30.20 -4.03
C SER A 123 -2.76 -30.44 -2.55
N LYS A 124 -1.53 -30.89 -2.29
CA LYS A 124 -0.94 -30.91 -0.94
C LYS A 124 -0.24 -29.61 -0.58
N GLU A 125 -0.01 -28.74 -1.56
CA GLU A 125 0.64 -27.44 -1.37
C GLU A 125 -0.40 -26.39 -0.99
N TRP A 126 -0.27 -25.81 0.20
CA TRP A 126 -1.22 -24.82 0.71
C TRP A 126 -1.37 -23.60 -0.22
N ALA A 127 -0.31 -23.22 -0.93
CA ALA A 127 -0.31 -22.10 -1.85
C ALA A 127 -1.17 -22.38 -3.10
N GLU A 128 -1.19 -23.64 -3.55
CA GLU A 128 -2.04 -24.06 -4.66
C GLU A 128 -3.51 -24.09 -4.23
N ILE A 129 -3.82 -24.63 -3.06
CA ILE A 129 -5.17 -24.60 -2.47
C ILE A 129 -5.66 -23.14 -2.34
N ALA A 130 -4.84 -22.24 -1.80
CA ALA A 130 -5.18 -20.83 -1.65
C ALA A 130 -5.41 -20.13 -2.99
N ALA A 131 -4.62 -20.45 -4.03
CA ALA A 131 -4.82 -19.94 -5.37
C ALA A 131 -6.16 -20.44 -5.96
N GLY A 132 -6.47 -21.72 -5.82
CA GLY A 132 -7.75 -22.29 -6.25
C GLY A 132 -8.95 -21.61 -5.56
N LEU A 133 -8.90 -21.47 -4.24
CA LEU A 133 -9.93 -20.78 -3.46
C LEU A 133 -10.09 -19.31 -3.87
N SER A 134 -9.00 -18.60 -4.18
CA SER A 134 -9.07 -17.20 -4.60
C SER A 134 -9.82 -17.01 -5.92
N VAL A 135 -9.66 -17.94 -6.86
CA VAL A 135 -10.38 -17.93 -8.13
C VAL A 135 -11.86 -18.25 -7.92
N LEU A 136 -12.16 -19.27 -7.11
CA LEU A 136 -13.53 -19.77 -6.92
C LEU A 136 -14.39 -18.86 -6.05
N THR A 137 -13.79 -18.14 -5.10
CA THR A 137 -14.53 -17.27 -4.15
C THR A 137 -14.42 -15.79 -4.50
N GLY A 138 -13.50 -15.40 -5.39
CA GLY A 138 -13.14 -14.00 -5.63
C GLY A 138 -12.43 -13.31 -4.45
N THR A 139 -12.10 -14.04 -3.39
CA THR A 139 -11.45 -13.50 -2.19
C THR A 139 -9.95 -13.30 -2.44
N ARG A 140 -9.37 -12.23 -1.88
CA ARG A 140 -7.92 -12.01 -1.99
C ARG A 140 -7.17 -13.12 -1.25
N VAL A 141 -6.07 -13.59 -1.82
CA VAL A 141 -5.20 -14.61 -1.20
C VAL A 141 -4.76 -14.21 0.22
N ALA A 142 -4.43 -12.92 0.43
CA ALA A 142 -4.05 -12.43 1.75
C ALA A 142 -5.18 -12.59 2.78
N GLU A 143 -6.43 -12.33 2.39
CA GLU A 143 -7.60 -12.50 3.26
C GLU A 143 -7.84 -13.99 3.54
N LEU A 144 -7.81 -14.83 2.50
CA LEU A 144 -7.96 -16.29 2.59
C LEU A 144 -7.04 -16.93 3.63
N VAL A 145 -5.77 -16.51 3.65
CA VAL A 145 -4.74 -17.12 4.50
C VAL A 145 -4.71 -16.53 5.91
N SER A 146 -5.16 -15.29 6.10
CA SER A 146 -4.95 -14.57 7.37
C SER A 146 -6.21 -14.37 8.21
N THR A 147 -7.36 -14.13 7.58
CA THR A 147 -8.52 -13.52 8.25
C THR A 147 -9.85 -14.11 7.81
N ALA A 148 -9.90 -14.83 6.71
CA ALA A 148 -11.15 -15.36 6.16
C ALA A 148 -11.75 -16.45 7.06
N HIS A 149 -13.05 -16.30 7.32
CA HIS A 149 -13.89 -17.30 7.96
C HIS A 149 -15.05 -17.59 7.00
N PHE A 150 -15.30 -18.87 6.73
CA PHE A 150 -16.33 -19.29 5.79
C PHE A 150 -17.41 -20.07 6.52
N GLU A 151 -18.66 -19.71 6.28
CA GLU A 151 -19.83 -20.45 6.72
C GLU A 151 -20.68 -20.84 5.51
N PRO A 152 -21.21 -22.07 5.44
CA PRO A 152 -22.12 -22.46 4.37
C PRO A 152 -23.44 -21.70 4.48
N THR A 153 -23.76 -20.85 3.50
CA THR A 153 -25.04 -20.12 3.42
C THR A 153 -26.04 -20.73 2.44
N ALA A 154 -25.56 -21.43 1.42
CA ALA A 154 -26.38 -22.24 0.49
C ALA A 154 -25.50 -23.24 -0.27
N VAL A 155 -26.10 -24.34 -0.75
CA VAL A 155 -25.45 -25.24 -1.71
C VAL A 155 -25.64 -24.65 -3.11
N PHE A 156 -24.55 -24.26 -3.75
CA PHE A 156 -24.56 -23.88 -5.17
C PHE A 156 -24.64 -25.17 -6.00
N ALA A 157 -25.75 -25.34 -6.72
CA ALA A 157 -26.04 -26.48 -7.60
C ALA A 157 -25.56 -26.24 -9.03
#